data_AF-R7SI07-F1
#
_entry.id   AF-R7SI07-F1
#
_cell.length_a   1.000
_cell.length_b   1.000
_cell.length_c   1.000
_cell.angle_alpha   90.00
_cell.angle_beta   90.00
_cell.angle_gamma   90.00
#
_symmetry.space_group_name_H-M   'P 1'
#
loop_
_entity.id
_entity.type
_entity.pdbx_description
1 polymer ?
#
loop_
_entity_poly.entity_id
_entity_poly.type
_entity_poly.pdbx_seq_one_letter_code
_entity_poly.pdbx_strand_id
1 'polypeptide(L)'
;MAGHLPDMVDNGSDYWRRLMDVVSFEAYEKTAPTKILHPELLPVLSAFAAHTLKREDRLAGQFFFPDKKPDAALTSVLPTIALQLGVRHGRIRQMIIDTLRDAPELIADDHSFMDHIYPFFIRPLRRLKEKQETARGALKTNTYVFAGIQERGASPPEFANVLRLLESLADCLSHYDDLPNTHIFLATDLADHTRDEVFTALQETFTVTYTHAFDVNSTSHLQLACFHVRHR
;
A
#
# COMPACT_ATOMS: atom_id res chain seq x y z
N MET A 1 29.62 -29.55 8.44
CA MET A 1 28.58 -29.75 7.43
C MET A 1 27.55 -28.66 7.61
N ALA A 2 27.70 -27.57 6.86
CA ALA A 2 26.74 -26.46 6.87
C ALA A 2 25.53 -26.89 6.05
N GLY A 3 24.38 -27.08 6.70
CA GLY A 3 23.12 -27.30 6.01
C GLY A 3 22.73 -26.00 5.30
N HIS A 4 22.70 -26.03 3.96
CA HIS A 4 21.99 -25.03 3.18
C HIS A 4 20.50 -25.12 3.55
N LEU A 5 20.02 -24.12 4.28
CA LEU A 5 18.60 -23.81 4.31
C LEU A 5 18.22 -23.38 2.88
N PRO A 6 17.20 -23.99 2.25
CA PRO A 6 16.74 -23.52 0.96
C PRO A 6 16.29 -22.07 1.10
N ASP A 7 16.72 -21.21 0.17
CA ASP A 7 16.15 -19.89 -0.01
C ASP A 7 14.64 -20.05 -0.17
N MET A 8 13.90 -19.78 0.91
CA MET A 8 12.47 -19.48 0.84
C MET A 8 12.34 -18.11 0.20
N VAL A 9 12.59 -18.06 -1.11
CA VAL A 9 12.12 -16.97 -1.96
C VAL A 9 10.62 -16.91 -1.73
N ASP A 10 10.17 -15.76 -1.22
CA ASP A 10 8.78 -15.42 -0.93
C ASP A 10 7.90 -15.86 -2.10
N ASN A 11 7.09 -16.92 -1.91
CA ASN A 11 6.03 -17.34 -2.85
C ASN A 11 4.87 -16.32 -2.84
N GLY A 12 5.21 -15.03 -2.87
CA GLY A 12 4.28 -13.91 -2.80
C GLY A 12 3.21 -14.02 -3.86
N SER A 13 3.53 -14.53 -5.06
CA SER A 13 2.56 -14.74 -6.14
C SER A 13 1.48 -15.77 -5.80
N ASP A 14 1.82 -16.92 -5.19
CA ASP A 14 0.86 -17.93 -4.77
C ASP A 14 0.05 -17.47 -3.55
N TYR A 15 0.67 -16.72 -2.64
CA TYR A 15 -0.03 -16.11 -1.51
C TYR A 15 -1.07 -15.10 -1.99
N TRP A 16 -0.67 -14.17 -2.86
CA TRP A 16 -1.58 -13.16 -3.39
C TRP A 16 -2.65 -13.82 -4.23
N ARG A 17 -2.33 -14.85 -5.01
CA ARG A 17 -3.36 -15.66 -5.69
C ARG A 17 -4.37 -16.22 -4.68
N ARG A 18 -3.95 -16.85 -3.57
CA ARG A 18 -4.87 -17.37 -2.54
C ARG A 18 -5.64 -16.29 -1.79
N LEU A 19 -4.99 -15.18 -1.43
CA LEU A 19 -5.68 -14.05 -0.81
C LEU A 19 -6.74 -13.52 -1.77
N MET A 20 -6.39 -13.44 -3.05
CA MET A 20 -7.27 -12.99 -4.11
C MET A 20 -8.34 -14.02 -4.43
N ASP A 21 -8.10 -15.33 -4.26
CA ASP A 21 -9.10 -16.40 -4.33
C ASP A 21 -10.10 -16.28 -3.16
N VAL A 22 -9.62 -15.85 -2.00
CA VAL A 22 -10.43 -15.59 -0.80
C VAL A 22 -11.20 -14.27 -0.93
N VAL A 23 -10.59 -13.21 -1.49
CA VAL A 23 -11.24 -11.92 -1.82
C VAL A 23 -12.23 -12.12 -2.98
N SER A 24 -11.89 -12.95 -3.95
CA SER A 24 -12.76 -13.49 -5.00
C SER A 24 -13.61 -14.63 -4.45
N PHE A 25 -14.07 -14.51 -3.21
CA PHE A 25 -15.43 -14.87 -2.86
C PHE A 25 -15.90 -16.24 -3.40
N GLU A 26 -15.19 -17.34 -3.08
CA GLU A 26 -15.72 -18.70 -3.30
C GLU A 26 -17.10 -18.91 -2.64
N ALA A 27 -17.47 -18.07 -1.67
CA ALA A 27 -18.80 -18.02 -1.06
C ALA A 27 -19.85 -17.18 -1.83
N TYR A 28 -19.44 -16.18 -2.64
CA TYR A 28 -20.35 -15.39 -3.49
C TYR A 28 -20.53 -16.04 -4.85
N GLU A 29 -19.46 -16.59 -5.43
CA GLU A 29 -19.49 -17.28 -6.73
C GLU A 29 -20.42 -18.50 -6.69
N LYS A 30 -20.45 -19.24 -5.58
CA LYS A 30 -21.33 -20.41 -5.44
C LYS A 30 -22.82 -20.09 -5.40
N THR A 31 -23.22 -18.82 -5.26
CA THR A 31 -24.63 -18.42 -5.11
C THR A 31 -25.14 -17.43 -6.16
N ALA A 32 -24.29 -16.85 -7.01
CA ALA A 32 -24.76 -15.90 -8.03
C ALA A 32 -24.00 -16.06 -9.37
N PRO A 33 -24.66 -16.52 -10.45
CA PRO A 33 -24.07 -16.54 -11.77
C PRO A 33 -24.00 -15.09 -12.25
N THR A 34 -22.78 -14.59 -12.49
CA THR A 34 -22.51 -13.27 -13.11
C THR A 34 -23.26 -12.11 -12.47
N LYS A 35 -22.83 -11.66 -11.29
CA LYS A 35 -23.19 -10.32 -10.82
C LYS A 35 -22.00 -9.40 -10.79
N ILE A 36 -22.20 -8.34 -11.57
CA ILE A 36 -21.54 -7.06 -11.50
C ILE A 36 -21.22 -6.72 -10.04
N LEU A 37 -19.92 -6.60 -9.71
CA LEU A 37 -19.53 -5.99 -8.44
C LEU A 37 -20.06 -4.53 -8.44
N HIS A 38 -20.11 -3.82 -7.33
CA HIS A 38 -20.46 -2.38 -7.36
C HIS A 38 -19.22 -1.58 -6.93
N PRO A 39 -18.94 -0.39 -7.49
CA PRO A 39 -17.83 0.45 -7.01
C PRO A 39 -17.87 0.72 -5.51
N GLU A 40 -19.07 0.74 -4.92
CA GLU A 40 -19.31 0.83 -3.47
C GLU A 40 -18.71 -0.33 -2.64
N LEU A 41 -18.26 -1.41 -3.29
CA LEU A 41 -17.58 -2.52 -2.65
C LEU A 41 -16.07 -2.25 -2.45
N LEU A 42 -15.51 -1.20 -3.07
CA LEU A 42 -14.09 -0.87 -2.95
C LEU A 42 -13.64 -0.68 -1.48
N PRO A 43 -14.37 0.05 -0.62
CA PRO A 43 -14.07 0.11 0.82
C PRO A 43 -14.14 -1.26 1.50
N VAL A 44 -15.09 -2.11 1.13
CA VAL A 44 -15.28 -3.44 1.72
C VAL A 44 -14.11 -4.35 1.38
N LEU A 45 -13.68 -4.37 0.12
CA LEU A 45 -12.58 -5.21 -0.35
C LEU A 45 -11.23 -4.75 0.20
N SER A 46 -10.99 -3.44 0.23
CA SER A 46 -9.79 -2.90 0.87
C SER A 46 -9.75 -3.19 2.37
N ALA A 47 -10.89 -3.10 3.07
CA ALA A 47 -11.00 -3.48 4.47
C ALA A 47 -10.78 -4.99 4.68
N PHE A 48 -11.29 -5.84 3.79
CA PHE A 48 -11.07 -7.28 3.83
C PHE A 48 -9.59 -7.65 3.63
N ALA A 49 -8.94 -7.07 2.62
CA ALA A 49 -7.51 -7.23 2.37
C ALA A 49 -6.69 -6.79 3.59
N ALA A 50 -6.97 -5.59 4.11
CA ALA A 50 -6.31 -5.07 5.31
C ALA A 50 -6.53 -5.98 6.53
N HIS A 51 -7.74 -6.49 6.74
CA HIS A 51 -8.05 -7.41 7.83
C HIS A 51 -7.23 -8.70 7.74
N THR A 52 -7.15 -9.30 6.55
CA THR A 52 -6.39 -10.53 6.34
C THR A 52 -4.89 -10.30 6.53
N LEU A 53 -4.34 -9.24 5.94
CA LEU A 53 -2.95 -8.84 6.14
C LEU A 53 -2.62 -8.53 7.61
N LYS A 54 -3.58 -7.97 8.36
CA LYS A 54 -3.41 -7.73 9.79
C LYS A 54 -3.36 -9.02 10.59
N ARG A 55 -4.21 -10.01 10.28
CA ARG A 55 -4.21 -11.34 10.93
C ARG A 55 -2.89 -12.09 10.74
N GLU A 56 -2.22 -11.85 9.62
CA GLU A 56 -0.91 -12.44 9.32
C GLU A 56 0.28 -11.64 9.86
N ASP A 57 0.00 -10.48 10.47
CA ASP A 57 1.00 -9.51 10.92
C ASP A 57 1.89 -9.02 9.75
N ARG A 58 1.25 -8.72 8.61
CA ARG A 58 1.87 -8.21 7.38
C ARG A 58 1.34 -6.85 6.94
N LEU A 59 0.14 -6.45 7.37
CA LEU A 59 -0.31 -5.06 7.16
C LEU A 59 0.74 -4.15 7.81
N ALA A 60 1.09 -3.03 7.21
CA ALA A 60 1.98 -2.02 7.79
C ALA A 60 1.25 -0.68 7.91
N GLY A 61 0.43 -0.36 6.92
CA GLY A 61 -0.52 0.74 6.99
C GLY A 61 -1.61 0.61 5.93
N GLN A 62 -2.66 1.39 6.10
CA GLN A 62 -3.78 1.50 5.20
C GLN A 62 -4.16 2.98 5.07
N PHE A 63 -4.38 3.44 3.85
CA PHE A 63 -4.93 4.75 3.57
C PHE A 63 -6.10 4.63 2.59
N PHE A 64 -7.18 5.37 2.86
CA PHE A 64 -8.33 5.47 1.97
C PHE A 64 -8.41 6.91 1.46
N PHE A 65 -8.25 7.10 0.16
CA PHE A 65 -8.42 8.38 -0.49
C PHE A 65 -9.91 8.74 -0.50
N PRO A 66 -10.30 9.92 0.00
CA PRO A 66 -11.68 10.36 -0.05
C PRO A 66 -12.07 10.69 -1.49
N ASP A 67 -13.31 10.35 -1.88
CA ASP A 67 -13.86 10.64 -3.21
C ASP A 67 -13.86 12.16 -3.55
N LYS A 68 -13.85 13.02 -2.52
CA LYS A 68 -13.88 14.48 -2.66
C LYS A 68 -12.56 15.06 -2.14
N LYS A 69 -11.85 15.77 -3.01
CA LYS A 69 -10.56 16.47 -2.75
C LYS A 69 -9.41 15.50 -2.38
N PRO A 70 -9.02 14.58 -3.28
CA PRO A 70 -7.89 13.70 -3.00
C PRO A 70 -6.58 14.47 -2.78
N ASP A 71 -6.41 15.66 -3.37
CA ASP A 71 -5.25 16.54 -3.13
C ASP A 71 -5.10 16.93 -1.66
N ALA A 72 -6.20 17.30 -1.01
CA ALA A 72 -6.19 17.67 0.40
C ALA A 72 -5.84 16.46 1.30
N ALA A 73 -6.02 15.24 0.80
CA ALA A 73 -5.68 14.03 1.52
C ALA A 73 -4.18 13.68 1.42
N LEU A 74 -3.45 14.19 0.42
CA LEU A 74 -2.05 13.83 0.16
C LEU A 74 -1.13 14.16 1.34
N THR A 75 -1.29 15.34 1.94
CA THR A 75 -0.51 15.77 3.12
C THR A 75 -0.77 14.88 4.33
N SER A 76 -1.93 14.22 4.37
CA SER A 76 -2.36 13.33 5.46
C SER A 76 -1.94 11.87 5.27
N VAL A 77 -1.49 11.45 4.08
CA VAL A 77 -1.13 10.05 3.80
C VAL A 77 -0.03 9.57 4.74
N LEU A 78 1.13 10.23 4.71
CA LEU A 78 2.28 9.80 5.50
C LEU A 78 2.07 9.92 7.01
N PRO A 79 1.52 11.03 7.56
CA PRO A 79 1.18 11.10 8.97
C PRO A 79 0.23 9.99 9.42
N THR A 80 -0.77 9.66 8.59
CA THR A 80 -1.72 8.57 8.89
C THR A 80 -1.01 7.22 8.97
N ILE A 81 -0.17 6.91 7.98
CA ILE A 81 0.60 5.66 7.97
C ILE A 81 1.56 5.60 9.16
N ALA A 82 2.26 6.69 9.48
CA ALA A 82 3.15 6.78 10.63
C ALA A 82 2.40 6.51 11.94
N LEU A 83 1.23 7.14 12.11
CA LEU A 83 0.38 6.93 13.28
C LEU A 83 -0.02 5.46 13.43
N GLN A 84 -0.44 4.81 12.33
CA GLN A 84 -0.81 3.40 12.34
C GLN A 84 0.36 2.47 12.70
N LEU A 85 1.56 2.75 12.18
CA LEU A 85 2.79 2.07 12.58
C LEU A 85 3.09 2.27 14.07
N GLY A 86 2.94 3.51 14.55
CA GLY A 86 3.14 3.87 15.96
C GLY A 86 2.18 3.15 16.91
N VAL A 87 0.90 3.04 16.55
CA VAL A 87 -0.10 2.28 17.34
C VAL A 87 0.33 0.84 17.55
N ARG A 88 0.98 0.22 16.55
CA ARG A 88 1.45 -1.18 16.62
C ARG A 88 2.83 -1.35 17.23
N HIS A 89 3.64 -0.30 17.22
CA HIS A 89 5.05 -0.38 17.58
C HIS A 89 5.42 0.78 18.50
N GLY A 90 5.41 0.54 19.81
CA GLY A 90 5.67 1.58 20.82
C GLY A 90 6.98 2.37 20.63
N ARG A 91 8.04 1.73 20.11
CA ARG A 91 9.30 2.43 19.78
C ARG A 91 9.14 3.40 18.60
N ILE A 92 8.37 3.02 17.58
CA ILE A 92 8.05 3.90 16.44
C ILE A 92 7.14 5.04 16.92
N ARG A 93 6.18 4.76 17.80
CA ARG A 93 5.36 5.80 18.43
C ARG A 93 6.22 6.84 19.13
N GLN A 94 7.18 6.41 19.94
CA GLN A 94 8.06 7.34 20.65
C GLN A 94 8.89 8.18 19.67
N MET A 95 9.43 7.54 18.62
CA MET A 95 10.16 8.25 17.56
C MET A 95 9.31 9.33 16.87
N ILE A 96 8.05 9.04 16.55
CA ILE A 96 7.13 10.03 15.96
C ILE A 96 6.86 11.16 16.95
N ILE A 97 6.60 10.84 18.23
CA ILE A 97 6.38 11.84 19.28
C ILE A 97 7.60 12.76 19.43
N ASP A 98 8.80 12.19 19.48
CA ASP A 98 10.03 12.98 19.62
C ASP A 98 10.25 13.84 18.38
N THR A 99 10.01 13.31 17.18
CA THR A 99 10.10 14.07 15.92
C THR A 99 9.12 15.25 15.90
N LEU A 100 7.86 15.04 16.32
CA LEU A 100 6.86 16.12 16.41
C LEU A 100 7.14 17.11 17.55
N ARG A 101 7.83 16.68 18.62
CA ARG A 101 8.25 17.58 19.70
C ARG A 101 9.35 18.52 19.21
N ASP A 102 10.30 17.98 18.44
CA ASP A 102 11.45 18.71 17.94
C ASP A 102 11.10 19.61 16.74
N ALA A 103 10.15 19.18 15.91
CA ALA A 103 9.68 19.89 14.72
C ALA A 103 8.13 19.83 14.61
N PRO A 104 7.39 20.59 15.44
CA PRO A 104 5.93 20.60 15.43
C PRO A 104 5.32 21.15 14.13
N GLU A 105 6.08 21.88 13.33
CA GLU A 105 5.69 22.39 12.02
C GLU A 105 5.47 21.28 10.98
N LEU A 106 5.99 20.06 11.19
CA LEU A 106 5.80 18.90 10.30
C LEU A 106 4.34 18.41 10.19
N ILE A 107 3.38 19.04 10.86
CA ILE A 107 1.95 18.76 10.70
C ILE A 107 1.19 19.97 10.16
N ALA A 108 1.89 21.05 9.81
CA ALA A 108 1.29 22.21 9.18
C ALA A 108 0.98 21.94 7.70
N ASP A 109 -0.06 22.60 7.19
CA ASP A 109 -0.58 22.38 5.83
C ASP A 109 0.38 22.87 4.72
N ASP A 110 1.43 23.61 5.08
CA ASP A 110 2.41 24.18 4.15
C ASP A 110 3.60 23.25 3.84
N HIS A 111 3.68 22.10 4.51
CA HIS A 111 4.75 21.14 4.29
C HIS A 111 4.47 20.23 3.10
N SER A 112 5.51 19.98 2.31
CA SER A 112 5.42 19.10 1.15
C SER A 112 5.46 17.63 1.57
N PHE A 113 5.05 16.76 0.66
CA PHE A 113 5.23 15.32 0.82
C PHE A 113 6.69 14.92 1.13
N MET A 114 7.66 15.61 0.52
CA MET A 114 9.09 15.33 0.71
C MET A 114 9.57 15.71 2.11
N ASP A 115 8.94 16.70 2.76
CA ASP A 115 9.25 17.05 4.14
C ASP A 115 8.75 15.97 5.11
N HIS A 116 7.66 15.29 4.76
CA HIS A 116 7.05 14.23 5.56
C HIS A 116 7.67 12.85 5.34
N ILE A 117 8.17 12.54 4.13
CA ILE A 117 8.56 11.17 3.78
C ILE A 117 9.66 10.61 4.66
N TYR A 118 10.70 11.38 4.91
CA TYR A 118 11.79 10.91 5.75
C TYR A 118 11.38 10.69 7.21
N PRO A 119 10.82 11.69 7.93
CA PRO A 119 10.49 11.56 9.34
C PRO A 119 9.33 10.59 9.62
N PHE A 120 8.31 10.54 8.76
CA PHE A 120 7.08 9.77 9.01
C PHE A 120 7.03 8.43 8.31
N PHE A 121 7.89 8.17 7.33
CA PHE A 121 7.85 6.92 6.57
C PHE A 121 9.17 6.17 6.60
N ILE A 122 10.24 6.75 6.06
CA ILE A 122 11.54 6.09 5.89
C ILE A 122 12.16 5.73 7.24
N ARG A 123 12.27 6.70 8.16
CA ARG A 123 12.88 6.47 9.47
C ARG A 123 12.11 5.44 10.32
N PRO A 124 10.76 5.48 10.41
CA PRO A 124 9.97 4.41 11.02
C PRO A 124 10.21 3.02 10.39
N LEU A 125 10.28 2.95 9.06
CA LEU A 125 10.48 1.69 8.33
C LEU A 125 11.84 1.06 8.60
N ARG A 126 12.91 1.86 8.61
CA ARG A 126 14.26 1.41 8.97
C ARG A 126 14.26 0.77 10.36
N ARG A 127 13.60 1.42 11.32
CA ARG A 127 13.47 0.89 12.69
C ARG A 127 12.65 -0.40 12.75
N LEU A 128 11.67 -0.54 11.85
CA LEU A 128 10.90 -1.77 11.73
C LEU A 128 11.78 -2.92 11.20
N LYS A 129 12.61 -2.69 10.19
CA LYS A 129 13.56 -3.68 9.66
C LYS A 129 14.52 -4.18 10.75
N GLU A 130 15.18 -3.27 11.46
CA GLU A 130 16.10 -3.63 12.56
C GLU A 130 15.43 -4.53 13.61
N LYS A 131 14.16 -4.26 13.92
CA LYS A 131 13.36 -5.10 14.84
C LYS A 131 13.06 -6.47 14.23
N GLN A 132 12.75 -6.54 12.95
CA GLN A 132 12.48 -7.79 12.26
C GLN A 132 13.74 -8.66 12.14
N GLU A 133 14.91 -8.06 11.89
CA GLU A 133 16.20 -8.78 11.81
C GLU A 133 16.64 -9.34 13.18
N THR A 134 16.31 -8.64 14.27
CA THR A 134 16.65 -9.08 15.64
C THR A 134 15.70 -10.15 16.17
N ALA A 135 14.45 -10.17 15.70
CA ALA A 135 13.54 -11.29 15.94
C ALA A 135 14.01 -12.46 15.07
N ARG A 136 14.40 -13.60 15.66
CA ARG A 136 14.95 -14.79 14.96
C ARG A 136 13.99 -15.50 13.99
N GLY A 137 13.00 -14.80 13.42
CA GLY A 137 12.05 -15.31 12.44
C GLY A 137 12.36 -14.81 11.03
N ALA A 138 11.72 -15.42 10.03
CA ALA A 138 11.77 -14.92 8.66
C ALA A 138 11.26 -13.46 8.61
N LEU A 139 11.97 -12.61 7.86
CA LEU A 139 11.53 -11.24 7.58
C LEU A 139 10.16 -11.29 6.90
N LYS A 140 9.13 -10.80 7.59
CA LYS A 140 7.79 -10.69 6.99
C LYS A 140 7.73 -9.45 6.12
N THR A 141 7.24 -9.64 4.90
CA THR A 141 7.00 -8.54 3.97
C THR A 141 5.90 -7.64 4.50
N ASN A 142 6.21 -6.35 4.64
CA ASN A 142 5.31 -5.32 5.10
C ASN A 142 4.42 -4.87 3.94
N THR A 143 3.12 -4.71 4.17
CA THR A 143 2.17 -4.35 3.10
C THR A 143 1.43 -3.06 3.42
N TYR A 144 1.46 -2.11 2.49
CA TYR A 144 0.67 -0.90 2.54
C TYR A 144 -0.54 -1.02 1.62
N VAL A 145 -1.73 -0.72 2.14
CA VAL A 145 -2.97 -0.76 1.38
C VAL A 145 -3.40 0.67 1.07
N PHE A 146 -3.47 1.03 -0.21
CA PHE A 146 -4.05 2.30 -0.67
C PHE A 146 -5.34 2.00 -1.42
N ALA A 147 -6.43 2.58 -0.97
CA ALA A 147 -7.76 2.34 -1.51
C ALA A 147 -8.48 3.66 -1.80
N GLY A 148 -9.57 3.59 -2.56
CA GLY A 148 -10.37 4.79 -2.87
C GLY A 148 -9.75 5.70 -3.92
N ILE A 149 -8.70 5.24 -4.61
CA ILE A 149 -8.17 5.95 -5.77
C ILE A 149 -9.23 5.80 -6.87
N GLN A 150 -9.88 6.89 -7.24
CA GLN A 150 -10.96 6.91 -8.24
C GLN A 150 -10.72 8.06 -9.20
N GLU A 151 -11.01 7.82 -10.47
CA GLU A 151 -11.01 8.89 -11.48
C GLU A 151 -12.29 9.74 -11.37
N ARG A 152 -13.40 9.12 -10.97
CA ARG A 152 -14.70 9.81 -10.82
C ARG A 152 -14.65 10.79 -9.65
N GLY A 153 -14.67 12.09 -9.96
CA GLY A 153 -14.77 13.17 -8.97
C GLY A 153 -13.46 13.88 -8.66
N ALA A 154 -12.33 13.38 -9.17
CA ALA A 154 -11.06 14.08 -9.18
C ALA A 154 -10.90 14.84 -10.51
N SER A 155 -10.37 16.05 -10.46
CA SER A 155 -9.86 16.73 -11.65
C SER A 155 -8.56 16.04 -12.14
N PRO A 156 -8.21 16.10 -13.44
CA PRO A 156 -6.96 15.52 -13.94
C PRO A 156 -5.70 15.95 -13.16
N PRO A 157 -5.55 17.21 -12.71
CA PRO A 157 -4.43 17.62 -11.86
C PRO A 157 -4.41 16.94 -10.50
N GLU A 158 -5.58 16.80 -9.85
CA GLU A 158 -5.70 16.13 -8.55
C GLU A 158 -5.27 14.67 -8.64
N PHE A 159 -5.68 14.01 -9.73
CA PHE A 159 -5.28 12.63 -9.99
C PHE A 159 -3.77 12.49 -10.22
N ALA A 160 -3.17 13.39 -11.01
CA ALA A 160 -1.72 13.40 -11.26
C ALA A 160 -0.90 13.53 -9.97
N ASN A 161 -1.40 14.25 -8.96
CA ASN A 161 -0.70 14.36 -7.67
C ASN A 161 -0.74 13.04 -6.86
N VAL A 162 -1.82 12.27 -6.93
CA VAL A 162 -1.88 10.91 -6.35
C VAL A 162 -0.86 10.00 -7.02
N LEU A 163 -0.66 10.12 -8.34
CA LEU A 163 0.35 9.32 -9.05
C LEU A 163 1.76 9.70 -8.63
N ARG A 164 2.08 11.00 -8.62
CA ARG A 164 3.37 11.50 -8.15
C ARG A 164 3.67 11.06 -6.72
N LEU A 165 2.65 11.00 -5.86
CA LEU A 165 2.78 10.47 -4.50
C LEU A 165 3.21 8.99 -4.53
N LEU A 166 2.52 8.15 -5.30
CA LEU A 166 2.83 6.72 -5.40
C LEU A 166 4.21 6.48 -6.02
N GLU A 167 4.58 7.24 -7.05
CA GLU A 167 5.92 7.24 -7.64
C GLU A 167 6.98 7.68 -6.63
N SER A 168 6.75 8.75 -5.87
CA SER A 168 7.72 9.22 -4.88
C SER A 168 7.88 8.22 -3.72
N LEU A 169 6.79 7.56 -3.31
CA LEU A 169 6.84 6.43 -2.38
C LEU A 169 7.67 5.28 -2.96
N ALA A 170 7.50 4.99 -4.25
CA ALA A 170 8.22 3.96 -4.97
C ALA A 170 9.72 4.20 -5.01
N ASP A 171 10.09 5.39 -5.45
CA ASP A 171 11.47 5.82 -5.56
C ASP A 171 12.14 5.76 -4.20
N CYS A 172 11.50 6.25 -3.14
CA CYS A 172 12.09 6.19 -1.82
C CYS A 172 12.23 4.76 -1.31
N LEU A 173 11.20 3.92 -1.45
CA LEU A 173 11.29 2.52 -0.98
C LEU A 173 12.34 1.72 -1.76
N SER A 174 12.56 2.02 -3.04
CA SER A 174 13.58 1.34 -3.86
C SER A 174 15.00 1.90 -3.65
N HIS A 175 15.13 3.17 -3.24
CA HIS A 175 16.42 3.84 -3.06
C HIS A 175 17.17 3.42 -1.79
N TYR A 176 16.46 3.07 -0.72
CA TYR A 176 17.07 2.68 0.55
C TYR A 176 17.10 1.16 0.72
N ASP A 177 18.27 0.55 0.60
CA ASP A 177 18.51 -0.89 0.81
C ASP A 177 18.33 -1.35 2.26
N ASP A 178 18.35 -0.41 3.20
CA ASP A 178 18.15 -0.62 4.63
C ASP A 178 16.68 -0.57 5.08
N LEU A 179 15.74 -0.56 4.12
CA LEU A 179 14.31 -0.69 4.39
C LEU A 179 13.85 -2.15 4.28
N PRO A 180 12.74 -2.51 4.94
CA PRO A 180 12.22 -3.87 4.86
C PRO A 180 11.52 -4.09 3.52
N ASN A 181 11.54 -5.34 3.04
CA ASN A 181 10.76 -5.74 1.87
C ASN A 181 9.31 -5.29 2.04
N THR A 182 8.80 -4.62 1.00
CA THR A 182 7.51 -3.94 1.05
C THR A 182 6.64 -4.33 -0.14
N HIS A 183 5.37 -4.56 0.13
CA HIS A 183 4.30 -4.67 -0.87
C HIS A 183 3.41 -3.43 -0.81
N ILE A 184 2.96 -2.98 -1.97
CA ILE A 184 1.95 -1.95 -2.11
C ILE A 184 0.73 -2.58 -2.77
N PHE A 185 -0.40 -2.55 -2.06
CA PHE A 185 -1.67 -3.02 -2.53
C PHE A 185 -2.54 -1.82 -2.90
N LEU A 186 -2.90 -1.70 -4.18
CA LEU A 186 -3.77 -0.66 -4.69
C LEU A 186 -5.15 -1.25 -4.96
N ALA A 187 -6.18 -0.60 -4.41
CA ALA A 187 -7.57 -0.89 -4.70
C ALA A 187 -8.20 0.36 -5.34
N THR A 188 -8.64 0.26 -6.59
CA THR A 188 -8.99 1.43 -7.39
C THR A 188 -10.13 1.16 -8.38
N ASP A 189 -10.82 2.19 -8.86
CA ASP A 189 -11.83 2.13 -9.94
C ASP A 189 -11.43 3.13 -11.05
N LEU A 190 -10.27 2.89 -11.67
CA LEU A 190 -9.77 3.71 -12.78
C LEU A 190 -10.35 3.23 -14.11
N ALA A 191 -10.59 4.16 -15.03
CA ALA A 191 -10.83 3.78 -16.42
C ALA A 191 -9.59 3.09 -17.01
N ASP A 192 -9.78 2.26 -18.02
CA ASP A 192 -8.73 1.40 -18.58
C ASP A 192 -7.47 2.19 -19.00
N HIS A 193 -7.64 3.31 -19.71
CA HIS A 193 -6.52 4.13 -20.18
C HIS A 193 -5.70 4.71 -19.01
N THR A 194 -6.39 5.29 -18.02
CA THR A 194 -5.78 5.81 -16.79
C THR A 194 -5.08 4.69 -16.02
N ARG A 195 -5.72 3.51 -15.88
CA ARG A 195 -5.09 2.34 -15.26
C ARG A 195 -3.77 2.01 -15.94
N ASP A 196 -3.78 1.87 -17.27
CA ASP A 196 -2.62 1.41 -18.01
C ASP A 196 -1.45 2.39 -17.86
N GLU A 197 -1.72 3.70 -17.88
CA GLU A 197 -0.72 4.73 -17.59
C GLU A 197 -0.15 4.60 -16.17
N VAL A 198 -1.03 4.53 -15.16
CA VAL A 198 -0.60 4.40 -13.75
C VAL A 198 0.20 3.13 -13.54
N PHE A 199 -0.31 2.01 -14.02
CA PHE A 199 0.33 0.73 -13.80
C PHE A 199 1.66 0.72 -14.50
N THR A 200 1.75 1.18 -15.76
CA THR A 200 3.00 1.32 -16.51
C THR A 200 4.03 2.15 -15.74
N ALA A 201 3.66 3.35 -15.28
CA ALA A 201 4.53 4.21 -14.48
C ALA A 201 5.02 3.48 -13.20
N LEU A 202 4.12 2.77 -12.52
CA LEU A 202 4.48 1.97 -11.36
C LEU A 202 5.36 0.76 -11.73
N GLN A 203 5.22 0.13 -12.91
CA GLN A 203 6.09 -0.99 -13.32
C GLN A 203 7.50 -0.53 -13.69
N GLU A 204 7.67 0.72 -14.11
CA GLU A 204 9.00 1.31 -14.35
C GLU A 204 9.78 1.48 -13.03
N THR A 205 9.07 1.70 -11.92
CA THR A 205 9.68 1.90 -10.61
C THR A 205 9.67 0.64 -9.73
N PHE A 206 8.66 -0.22 -9.86
CA PHE A 206 8.46 -1.42 -9.05
C PHE A 206 8.54 -2.70 -9.89
N THR A 207 8.96 -3.81 -9.26
CA THR A 207 8.68 -5.11 -9.86
C THR A 207 7.25 -5.51 -9.56
N VAL A 208 6.39 -5.49 -10.58
CA VAL A 208 5.04 -6.03 -10.45
C VAL A 208 5.11 -7.52 -10.18
N THR A 209 4.56 -7.93 -9.04
CA THR A 209 4.51 -9.35 -8.68
C THR A 209 3.15 -9.94 -9.03
N TYR A 210 2.09 -9.15 -8.96
CA TYR A 210 0.74 -9.61 -9.27
C TYR A 210 -0.22 -8.45 -9.56
N THR A 211 -0.95 -8.54 -10.66
CA THR A 211 -2.03 -7.60 -11.00
C THR A 211 -3.29 -8.41 -11.32
N HIS A 212 -4.42 -8.02 -10.74
CA HIS A 212 -5.72 -8.60 -11.07
C HIS A 212 -6.76 -7.51 -11.25
N ALA A 213 -7.34 -7.46 -12.44
CA ALA A 213 -8.49 -6.60 -12.71
C ALA A 213 -9.76 -7.43 -12.54
N PHE A 214 -10.73 -6.91 -11.77
CA PHE A 214 -12.07 -7.47 -11.74
C PHE A 214 -12.96 -6.58 -12.61
N ASP A 215 -13.56 -7.17 -13.64
CA ASP A 215 -14.60 -6.47 -14.37
C ASP A 215 -15.88 -6.46 -13.55
N VAL A 216 -16.20 -5.26 -13.09
CA VAL A 216 -17.35 -4.99 -12.23
C VAL A 216 -18.56 -4.82 -13.11
N ASN A 217 -18.48 -4.08 -14.21
CA ASN A 217 -19.47 -4.01 -15.28
C ASN A 217 -18.84 -3.38 -16.53
N SER A 218 -19.62 -3.10 -17.58
CA SER A 218 -19.13 -2.44 -18.80
C SER A 218 -18.69 -0.98 -18.64
N THR A 219 -18.74 -0.41 -17.43
CA THR A 219 -18.52 1.03 -17.16
C THR A 219 -17.66 1.35 -15.93
N SER A 220 -17.30 0.32 -15.16
CA SER A 220 -16.53 0.42 -13.92
C SER A 220 -15.64 -0.82 -13.84
N HIS A 221 -14.39 -0.62 -13.46
CA HIS A 221 -13.38 -1.65 -13.40
C HIS A 221 -12.69 -1.52 -12.05
N LEU A 222 -13.19 -2.27 -11.08
CA LEU A 222 -12.51 -2.42 -9.80
C LEU A 222 -11.23 -3.21 -10.05
N GLN A 223 -10.12 -2.60 -9.72
CA GLN A 223 -8.81 -3.17 -9.95
C GLN A 223 -8.10 -3.31 -8.61
N LEU A 224 -7.52 -4.49 -8.42
CA LEU A 224 -6.71 -4.82 -7.26
C LEU A 224 -5.31 -5.18 -7.77
N ALA A 225 -4.34 -4.32 -7.50
CA ALA A 225 -2.96 -4.50 -7.94
C ALA A 225 -2.02 -4.61 -6.75
N CYS A 226 -1.08 -5.56 -6.81
CA CYS A 226 -0.07 -5.75 -5.80
C CYS A 226 1.34 -5.62 -6.40
N PHE A 227 2.03 -4.57 -5.95
CA PHE A 227 3.37 -4.24 -6.39
C PHE A 227 4.36 -4.70 -5.32
N HIS A 228 5.44 -5.35 -5.75
CA HIS A 228 6.56 -5.64 -4.88
C HIS A 228 7.67 -4.62 -5.12
N VAL A 229 8.11 -4.00 -4.04
CA VAL A 229 9.19 -3.03 -4.14
C VAL A 229 10.51 -3.77 -4.06
N ARG A 230 11.26 -3.77 -5.17
CA ARG A 230 12.65 -4.22 -5.17
C ARG A 230 13.56 -3.04 -4.88
N HIS A 231 14.56 -3.27 -4.02
CA HIS A 231 15.68 -2.36 -3.85
C HIS A 231 16.53 -2.38 -5.13
N ARG A 232 16.98 -1.20 -5.57
CA ARG A 232 17.90 -1.05 -6.71
C ARG A 232 19.34 -1.31 -6.32
#